data_AF-X0XCY2-F1
#
_entry.id   AF-X0XCY2-F1
#
_cell.length_a   1.000
_cell.length_b   1.000
_cell.length_c   1.000
_cell.angle_alpha   90.00
_cell.angle_beta   90.00
_cell.angle_gamma   90.00
#
_symmetry.space_group_name_H-M   'P 1'
#
loop_
_entity.id
_entity.type
_entity.pdbx_description
1 polymer ?
#
loop_
_entity_poly.entity_id
_entity_poly.type
_entity_poly.pdbx_seq_one_letter_code
_entity_poly.pdbx_strand_id
1 'polypeptide(L)'
;ASTYGPDKIILLFDNWHKGKTFEDVLSITLGESFEEIDKKWIYSQKKKYFPRLSHGDLPGYIAEKLTQKGFNVKPAVYSDSGGQSWIVFKANRMGYSGIYGIRFDSPGLETFIKGERSADYESLHLLESSISISRNGMLAFVSKKNERDRINIYDIERRREVRRIDFGSLVRISSPDWSPDGKKIVFSGVTKSGNTDIYICETHGEYLIQITDDIYFDNSPRFSPDGRYIAFSSDRGIWGQHGQPGIY
;
A
#
# COMPACT_ATOMS: atom_id res chain seq x y z
N ALA A 1 20.06 -28.85 -8.06
CA ALA A 1 20.47 -30.15 -7.48
C ALA A 1 21.74 -30.06 -6.63
N SER A 2 22.50 -28.95 -6.65
CA SER A 2 23.79 -28.82 -5.95
C SER A 2 23.72 -28.46 -4.46
N THR A 3 22.58 -27.96 -3.95
CA THR A 3 22.48 -27.45 -2.57
C THR A 3 22.10 -28.53 -1.54
N TYR A 4 21.24 -29.50 -1.92
CA TYR A 4 20.66 -30.49 -1.01
C TYR A 4 20.76 -31.93 -1.58
N GLY A 5 21.91 -32.25 -2.19
CA GLY A 5 22.16 -33.55 -2.82
C GLY A 5 22.61 -34.64 -1.83
N PRO A 6 22.82 -35.87 -2.32
CA PRO A 6 23.29 -37.00 -1.51
C PRO A 6 24.65 -36.75 -0.82
N ASP A 7 25.48 -35.90 -1.41
CA ASP A 7 26.76 -35.43 -0.86
C ASP A 7 26.62 -34.74 0.50
N LYS A 8 25.47 -34.08 0.75
CA LYS A 8 25.19 -33.41 2.02
C LYS A 8 24.96 -34.39 3.17
N ILE A 9 24.51 -35.61 2.89
CA ILE A 9 24.32 -36.64 3.91
C ILE A 9 25.68 -37.06 4.49
N ILE A 10 26.69 -37.24 3.62
CA ILE A 10 28.05 -37.58 4.04
C ILE A 10 28.64 -36.44 4.88
N LEU A 11 28.53 -35.19 4.40
CA LEU A 11 28.98 -34.01 5.14
C LEU A 11 28.28 -33.86 6.51
N LEU A 12 27.03 -34.30 6.63
CA LEU A 12 26.28 -34.26 7.88
C LEU A 12 26.81 -35.28 8.90
N PHE A 13 27.20 -36.46 8.42
CA PHE A 13 27.91 -37.45 9.25
C PHE A 13 29.29 -36.94 9.67
N ASP A 14 30.05 -36.34 8.76
CA ASP A 14 31.37 -35.77 9.06
C ASP A 14 31.30 -34.62 10.09
N ASN A 15 30.20 -33.85 10.06
CA ASN A 15 29.97 -32.74 10.98
C ASN A 15 29.17 -33.13 12.23
N TRP A 16 28.79 -34.40 12.41
CA TRP A 16 27.91 -34.85 13.51
C TRP A 16 28.41 -34.42 14.89
N HIS A 17 29.73 -34.42 15.08
CA HIS A 17 30.37 -34.04 16.33
C HIS A 17 30.45 -32.52 16.57
N LYS A 18 30.07 -31.68 15.61
CA LYS A 18 30.24 -30.22 15.65
C LYS A 18 29.06 -29.49 16.29
N GLY A 19 27.91 -30.15 16.44
CA GLY A 19 26.69 -29.59 17.02
C GLY A 19 26.23 -30.36 18.26
N LYS A 20 25.37 -29.75 19.08
CA LYS A 20 24.78 -30.43 20.25
C LYS A 20 23.43 -31.07 19.90
N THR A 21 22.72 -30.50 18.93
CA THR A 21 21.47 -31.04 18.41
C THR A 21 21.55 -31.27 16.91
N PHE A 22 20.58 -31.99 16.35
CA PHE A 22 20.50 -32.22 14.91
C PHE A 22 20.37 -30.90 14.13
N GLU A 23 19.63 -29.94 14.67
CA GLU A 23 19.45 -28.60 14.09
C GLU A 23 20.78 -27.86 13.97
N ASP A 24 21.64 -27.94 15.00
CA ASP A 24 22.98 -27.35 14.98
C ASP A 24 23.84 -27.99 13.88
N VAL A 25 23.88 -29.33 13.83
CA VAL A 25 24.68 -30.07 12.85
C VAL A 25 24.21 -29.77 11.44
N LEU A 26 22.90 -29.75 11.21
CA LEU A 26 22.31 -29.43 9.91
C LEU A 26 22.66 -28.00 9.49
N SER A 27 22.59 -27.05 10.42
CA SER A 27 22.92 -25.65 10.16
C SER A 27 24.40 -25.45 9.83
N ILE A 28 25.29 -26.10 10.58
CA ILE A 28 26.74 -26.09 10.34
C ILE A 28 27.08 -26.72 8.99
N THR A 29 26.40 -27.81 8.62
CA THR A 29 26.67 -28.57 7.40
C THR A 29 26.24 -27.84 6.14
N LEU A 30 25.08 -27.19 6.20
CA LEU A 30 24.48 -26.51 5.04
C LEU A 30 24.84 -25.02 4.98
N GLY A 31 25.42 -24.46 6.06
CA GLY A 31 25.80 -23.06 6.14
C GLY A 31 24.60 -22.10 6.23
N GLU A 32 23.43 -22.60 6.59
CA GLU A 32 22.16 -21.88 6.69
C GLU A 32 21.51 -22.23 8.03
N SER A 33 20.70 -21.33 8.61
CA SER A 33 19.98 -21.68 9.84
C SER A 33 18.91 -22.74 9.58
N PHE A 34 18.63 -23.57 10.59
CA PHE A 34 17.55 -24.57 10.53
C PHE A 34 16.20 -23.96 10.08
N GLU A 35 15.88 -22.76 10.57
CA GLU A 35 14.64 -22.06 10.20
C GLU A 35 14.57 -21.75 8.69
N GLU A 36 15.68 -21.33 8.07
CA GLU A 36 15.73 -21.06 6.63
C GLU A 36 15.66 -22.36 5.79
N ILE A 37 16.29 -23.44 6.28
CA ILE A 37 16.22 -24.76 5.66
C ILE A 37 14.78 -25.30 5.69
N ASP A 38 14.13 -25.24 6.86
CA ASP A 38 12.74 -25.68 7.03
C ASP A 38 11.78 -24.87 6.15
N LYS A 39 11.92 -23.54 6.12
CA LYS A 39 11.15 -22.67 5.21
C LYS A 39 11.30 -23.09 3.75
N LYS A 40 12.54 -23.27 3.27
CA LYS A 40 12.82 -23.69 1.88
C LYS A 40 12.27 -25.07 1.58
N TRP A 41 12.35 -26.00 2.53
CA TRP A 41 11.79 -27.34 2.39
C TRP A 41 10.26 -27.28 2.27
N ILE A 42 9.56 -26.64 3.21
CA ILE A 42 8.10 -26.44 3.16
C ILE A 42 7.70 -25.77 1.85
N TYR A 43 8.46 -24.78 1.39
CA TYR A 43 8.22 -24.10 0.12
C TYR A 43 8.31 -25.04 -1.08
N SER A 44 9.37 -25.86 -1.13
CA SER A 44 9.57 -26.84 -2.19
C SER A 44 8.44 -27.88 -2.22
N GLN A 45 7.98 -28.34 -1.05
CA GLN A 45 6.85 -29.26 -0.95
C GLN A 45 5.56 -28.59 -1.44
N LYS A 46 5.32 -27.32 -1.07
CA LYS A 46 4.18 -26.55 -1.56
C LYS A 46 4.19 -26.41 -3.08
N LYS A 47 5.32 -26.08 -3.70
CA LYS A 47 5.43 -26.04 -5.17
C LYS A 47 5.16 -27.39 -5.83
N LYS A 48 5.64 -28.48 -5.24
CA LYS A 48 5.49 -29.84 -5.78
C LYS A 48 4.05 -30.35 -5.73
N TYR A 49 3.33 -30.08 -4.63
CA TYR A 49 2.02 -30.70 -4.38
C TYR A 49 0.81 -29.77 -4.54
N PHE A 50 0.99 -28.46 -4.71
CA PHE A 50 -0.12 -27.52 -4.95
C PHE A 50 -0.12 -27.08 -6.41
N PRO A 51 -1.04 -27.58 -7.26
CA PRO A 51 -1.07 -27.28 -8.69
C PRO A 51 -1.13 -25.80 -9.03
N ARG A 52 -1.74 -24.98 -8.16
CA ARG A 52 -1.81 -23.51 -8.33
C ARG A 52 -0.50 -22.77 -8.04
N LEU A 53 0.45 -23.41 -7.34
CA LEU A 53 1.79 -22.88 -7.03
C LEU A 53 2.88 -23.46 -7.95
N SER A 54 2.52 -24.30 -8.90
CA SER A 54 3.47 -24.88 -9.85
C SER A 54 4.09 -23.84 -10.80
N HIS A 55 3.37 -22.75 -11.07
CA HIS A 55 3.77 -21.69 -12.01
C HIS A 55 4.05 -20.34 -11.33
N GLY A 56 3.83 -20.21 -10.02
CA GLY A 56 3.95 -18.94 -9.30
C GLY A 56 4.73 -19.08 -8.00
N ASP A 57 5.53 -18.08 -7.69
CA ASP A 57 6.20 -18.00 -6.40
C ASP A 57 5.27 -17.43 -5.33
N LEU A 58 5.40 -17.91 -4.09
CA LEU A 58 4.68 -17.33 -2.96
C LEU A 58 5.39 -16.02 -2.55
N PRO A 59 4.69 -14.87 -2.49
CA PRO A 59 5.32 -13.60 -2.14
C PRO A 59 6.12 -13.64 -0.84
N GLY A 60 5.68 -14.38 0.18
CA GLY A 60 6.42 -14.52 1.43
C GLY A 60 7.81 -15.17 1.32
N TYR A 61 8.14 -15.78 0.18
CA TYR A 61 9.43 -16.44 -0.08
C TYR A 61 10.31 -15.68 -1.06
N ILE A 62 9.73 -14.82 -1.90
CA ILE A 62 10.47 -14.06 -2.92
C ILE A 62 10.49 -12.55 -2.66
N ALA A 63 9.59 -12.04 -1.80
CA ALA A 63 9.53 -10.64 -1.47
C ALA A 63 10.45 -10.34 -0.28
N GLU A 64 11.16 -9.22 -0.39
CA GLU A 64 11.92 -8.67 0.72
C GLU A 64 11.01 -7.82 1.61
N LYS A 65 11.07 -8.05 2.93
CA LYS A 65 10.33 -7.24 3.90
C LYS A 65 11.08 -5.93 4.15
N LEU A 66 10.56 -4.84 3.61
CA LEU A 66 11.18 -3.51 3.73
C LEU A 66 10.87 -2.78 5.04
N THR A 67 9.79 -3.13 5.75
CA THR A 67 9.37 -2.45 7.00
C THR A 67 9.17 -3.43 8.15
N GLN A 68 9.74 -3.16 9.32
CA GLN A 68 9.69 -4.10 10.46
C GLN A 68 8.89 -3.63 11.68
N LYS A 69 8.59 -2.33 11.80
CA LYS A 69 7.93 -1.76 12.98
C LYS A 69 6.57 -1.16 12.60
N GLY A 70 5.62 -1.17 13.53
CA GLY A 70 4.34 -0.44 13.44
C GLY A 70 3.46 -0.82 12.24
N PHE A 71 2.37 -0.06 12.06
CA PHE A 71 1.50 -0.18 10.89
C PHE A 71 2.08 0.61 9.73
N ASN A 72 2.15 0.00 8.54
CA ASN A 72 2.57 0.63 7.29
C ASN A 72 1.50 0.29 6.25
N VAL A 73 0.66 1.25 5.89
CA VAL A 73 -0.59 1.02 5.15
C VAL A 73 -0.74 2.00 3.99
N LYS A 74 -1.59 1.62 3.03
CA LYS A 74 -1.96 2.42 1.85
C LYS A 74 -0.71 2.92 1.09
N PRO A 75 0.16 2.02 0.59
CA PRO A 75 1.36 2.43 -0.13
C PRO A 75 1.01 3.05 -1.49
N ALA A 76 1.82 4.00 -1.92
CA ALA A 76 1.88 4.53 -3.28
C ALA A 76 3.34 4.52 -3.74
N VAL A 77 3.55 4.23 -5.02
CA VAL A 77 4.88 4.15 -5.63
C VAL A 77 5.06 5.30 -6.60
N TYR A 78 6.24 5.91 -6.60
CA TYR A 78 6.61 6.90 -7.61
C TYR A 78 8.11 6.82 -7.90
N SER A 79 8.51 7.33 -9.07
CA SER A 79 9.91 7.54 -9.42
C SER A 79 10.19 9.04 -9.42
N ASP A 80 11.25 9.47 -8.74
CA ASP A 80 11.64 10.88 -8.72
C ASP A 80 12.33 11.31 -10.02
N SER A 81 12.61 12.62 -10.13
CA SER A 81 13.32 13.19 -11.28
C SER A 81 14.73 12.63 -11.50
N GLY A 82 15.33 12.02 -10.47
CA GLY A 82 16.61 11.32 -10.54
C GLY A 82 16.50 9.86 -10.99
N GLY A 83 15.29 9.36 -11.24
CA GLY A 83 15.03 7.96 -11.60
C GLY A 83 14.97 7.00 -10.42
N GLN A 84 15.06 7.51 -9.18
CA GLN A 84 14.99 6.71 -7.98
C GLN A 84 13.55 6.33 -7.68
N SER A 85 13.29 5.05 -7.41
CA SER A 85 11.96 4.57 -7.04
C SER A 85 11.74 4.61 -5.54
N TRP A 86 10.53 5.02 -5.16
CA TRP A 86 10.11 5.21 -3.78
C TRP A 86 8.81 4.47 -3.50
N ILE A 87 8.70 3.96 -2.27
CA ILE A 87 7.44 3.50 -1.69
C ILE A 87 7.08 4.49 -0.59
N VAL A 88 6.01 5.23 -0.80
CA VAL A 88 5.43 6.16 0.17
C VAL A 88 4.23 5.50 0.81
N PHE A 89 4.07 5.60 2.12
CA PHE A 89 2.98 4.95 2.83
C PHE A 89 2.58 5.75 4.08
N LYS A 90 1.36 5.51 4.56
CA LYS A 90 0.95 6.02 5.86
C LYS A 90 1.43 5.08 6.96
N ALA A 91 1.94 5.64 8.05
CA ALA A 91 2.32 4.86 9.22
C ALA A 91 2.05 5.60 10.51
N ASN A 92 1.93 4.86 11.61
CA ASN A 92 2.05 5.41 12.94
C ASN A 92 3.49 5.26 13.42
N ARG A 93 4.17 6.39 13.64
CA ARG A 93 5.50 6.43 14.26
C ARG A 93 5.45 7.41 15.41
N MET A 94 6.11 7.05 16.50
CA MET A 94 6.29 7.93 17.66
C MET A 94 4.96 8.42 18.26
N GLY A 95 3.89 7.63 18.14
CA GLY A 95 2.56 7.94 18.71
C GLY A 95 1.61 8.68 17.77
N TYR A 96 2.05 9.10 16.59
CA TYR A 96 1.24 9.92 15.66
C TYR A 96 1.17 9.31 14.26
N SER A 97 0.07 9.58 13.56
CA SER A 97 -0.06 9.24 12.14
C SER A 97 0.80 10.16 11.27
N GLY A 98 1.38 9.64 10.20
CA GLY A 98 2.20 10.43 9.26
C GLY A 98 2.38 9.73 7.93
N ILE A 99 3.00 10.45 6.99
CA ILE A 99 3.36 9.92 5.68
C ILE A 99 4.88 9.82 5.60
N TYR A 100 5.34 8.61 5.29
CA TYR A 100 6.76 8.24 5.26
C TYR A 100 7.08 7.63 3.90
N GLY A 101 8.36 7.61 3.54
CA GLY A 101 8.82 6.90 2.37
C GLY A 101 10.12 6.14 2.61
N ILE A 102 10.30 5.14 1.77
CA ILE A 102 11.52 4.34 1.66
C ILE A 102 11.92 4.25 0.20
N ARG A 103 13.22 4.14 -0.05
CA ARG A 103 13.75 3.88 -1.40
C ARG A 103 13.82 2.37 -1.64
N PHE A 104 13.67 1.95 -2.89
CA PHE A 104 13.78 0.54 -3.27
C PHE A 104 15.20 -0.02 -3.11
N ASP A 105 16.21 0.80 -3.35
CA ASP A 105 17.63 0.45 -3.38
C ASP A 105 18.36 0.70 -2.04
N SER A 106 17.75 1.49 -1.15
CA SER A 106 18.37 1.89 0.12
C SER A 106 17.34 1.87 1.26
N PRO A 107 17.57 1.07 2.32
CA PRO A 107 16.70 1.01 3.48
C PRO A 107 16.91 2.24 4.37
N GLY A 108 16.29 3.36 3.99
CA GLY A 108 16.24 4.59 4.78
C GLY A 108 14.80 5.09 4.89
N LEU A 109 14.30 5.26 6.11
CA LEU A 109 12.97 5.83 6.35
C LEU A 109 13.04 7.35 6.33
N GLU A 110 12.39 7.97 5.34
CA GLU A 110 12.22 9.41 5.26
C GLU A 110 10.81 9.82 5.71
N THR A 111 10.70 10.98 6.35
CA THR A 111 9.41 11.53 6.78
C THR A 111 9.03 12.68 5.84
N PHE A 112 7.89 12.57 5.16
CA PHE A 112 7.36 13.65 4.33
C PHE A 112 6.38 14.52 5.12
N ILE A 113 5.46 13.89 5.86
CA ILE A 113 4.41 14.60 6.60
C ILE A 113 4.27 14.01 8.00
N LYS A 114 4.26 14.91 9.00
CA LYS A 114 3.95 14.57 10.39
C LYS A 114 2.51 14.99 10.67
N GLY A 115 1.59 14.05 10.79
CA GLY A 115 0.22 14.33 11.23
C GLY A 115 0.20 14.79 12.68
N GLU A 116 -0.86 15.50 13.07
CA GLU A 116 -1.18 15.87 14.46
C GLU A 116 -0.16 16.79 15.17
N ARG A 117 0.97 17.14 14.54
CA ARG A 117 1.96 18.11 15.08
C ARG A 117 1.91 19.48 14.39
N SER A 118 1.39 19.55 13.17
CA SER A 118 1.07 20.82 12.52
C SER A 118 -0.42 21.09 12.68
N ALA A 119 -0.79 22.32 13.04
CA ALA A 119 -2.19 22.76 13.17
C ALA A 119 -3.03 22.59 11.88
N ASP A 120 -2.39 22.22 10.77
CA ASP A 120 -3.03 21.98 9.48
C ASP A 120 -3.56 20.56 9.28
N TYR A 121 -3.17 19.57 10.09
CA TYR A 121 -3.56 18.16 9.93
C TYR A 121 -4.02 17.56 11.27
N GLU A 122 -5.32 17.66 11.57
CA GLU A 122 -5.90 17.09 12.80
C GLU A 122 -6.01 15.55 12.74
N SER A 123 -6.28 15.00 11.55
CA SER A 123 -6.29 13.56 11.30
C SER A 123 -5.88 13.28 9.85
N LEU A 124 -5.15 12.18 9.64
CA LEU A 124 -4.80 11.67 8.31
C LEU A 124 -5.63 10.44 7.90
N HIS A 125 -6.64 10.05 8.67
CA HIS A 125 -7.51 8.89 8.40
C HIS A 125 -6.68 7.64 8.02
N LEU A 126 -5.80 7.23 8.93
CA LEU A 126 -4.72 6.25 8.70
C LEU A 126 -5.20 4.97 8.00
N LEU A 127 -6.36 4.44 8.40
CA LEU A 127 -6.87 3.16 7.92
C LEU A 127 -7.92 3.29 6.81
N GLU A 128 -8.61 4.42 6.74
CA GLU A 128 -9.77 4.60 5.86
C GLU A 128 -9.37 5.14 4.47
N SER A 129 -8.56 6.20 4.44
CA SER A 129 -8.27 6.94 3.20
C SER A 129 -6.93 6.54 2.60
N SER A 130 -6.89 6.26 1.29
CA SER A 130 -5.64 6.03 0.56
C SER A 130 -4.81 7.31 0.36
N ILE A 131 -3.62 7.13 -0.22
CA ILE A 131 -2.83 8.20 -0.83
C ILE A 131 -2.58 7.83 -2.29
N SER A 132 -2.29 8.82 -3.12
CA SER A 132 -1.91 8.61 -4.51
C SER A 132 -0.83 9.60 -4.91
N ILE A 133 0.07 9.20 -5.80
CA ILE A 133 1.17 10.03 -6.28
C ILE A 133 1.10 10.11 -7.79
N SER A 134 1.08 11.32 -8.32
CA SER A 134 1.15 11.57 -9.76
C SER A 134 2.54 11.26 -10.32
N ARG A 135 2.65 11.12 -11.64
CA ARG A 135 3.95 10.87 -12.32
C ARG A 135 5.01 11.94 -12.06
N ASN A 136 4.61 13.17 -11.72
CA ASN A 136 5.51 14.28 -11.40
C ASN A 136 5.75 14.46 -9.90
N GLY A 137 5.45 13.45 -9.07
CA GLY A 137 5.77 13.46 -7.64
C GLY A 137 4.83 14.33 -6.78
N MET A 138 3.60 14.59 -7.23
CA MET A 138 2.58 15.25 -6.41
C MET A 138 1.80 14.21 -5.63
N LEU A 139 1.93 14.23 -4.30
CA LEU A 139 1.21 13.38 -3.38
C LEU A 139 -0.16 13.98 -3.07
N ALA A 140 -1.24 13.26 -3.38
CA ALA A 140 -2.59 13.55 -2.91
C ALA A 140 -2.92 12.69 -1.68
N PHE A 141 -3.41 13.35 -0.64
CA PHE A 141 -3.89 12.69 0.58
C PHE A 141 -4.99 13.50 1.24
N VAL A 142 -5.90 12.83 1.95
CA VAL A 142 -6.94 13.51 2.73
C VAL A 142 -6.46 13.77 4.14
N SER A 143 -6.80 14.96 4.65
CA SER A 143 -6.71 15.29 6.06
C SER A 143 -8.00 15.93 6.56
N LYS A 144 -8.28 15.80 7.85
CA LYS A 144 -9.32 16.56 8.55
C LYS A 144 -8.75 17.87 9.10
N LYS A 145 -9.49 18.98 8.95
CA LYS A 145 -9.29 20.24 9.68
C LYS A 145 -10.63 20.92 9.94
N ASN A 146 -10.89 21.39 11.16
CA ASN A 146 -12.13 22.08 11.54
C ASN A 146 -13.41 21.31 11.13
N GLU A 147 -13.48 20.02 11.44
CA GLU A 147 -14.64 19.16 11.12
C GLU A 147 -14.92 18.90 9.63
N ARG A 148 -14.01 19.28 8.73
CA ARG A 148 -14.13 18.97 7.30
C ARG A 148 -12.91 18.25 6.76
N ASP A 149 -13.17 17.29 5.89
CA ASP A 149 -12.13 16.64 5.11
C ASP A 149 -11.81 17.44 3.86
N ARG A 150 -10.54 17.42 3.48
CA ARG A 150 -10.02 18.09 2.29
C ARG A 150 -8.92 17.27 1.66
N ILE A 151 -8.77 17.41 0.36
CA ILE A 151 -7.67 16.82 -0.40
C ILE A 151 -6.51 17.80 -0.35
N ASN A 152 -5.36 17.35 0.14
CA ASN A 152 -4.12 18.11 0.14
C ASN A 152 -3.19 17.56 -0.93
N ILE A 153 -2.54 18.46 -1.65
CA ILE A 153 -1.54 18.13 -2.67
C ILE A 153 -0.18 18.62 -2.17
N TYR A 154 0.76 17.69 -2.07
CA TYR A 154 2.10 17.92 -1.55
C TYR A 154 3.16 17.56 -2.60
N ASP A 155 4.08 18.48 -2.85
CA ASP A 155 5.24 18.25 -3.71
C ASP A 155 6.31 17.52 -2.89
N ILE A 156 6.54 16.26 -3.24
CA ILE A 156 7.44 15.38 -2.49
C ILE A 156 8.90 15.88 -2.58
N GLU A 157 9.34 16.30 -3.75
CA GLU A 157 10.72 16.75 -3.98
C GLU A 157 10.99 18.10 -3.30
N ARG A 158 10.07 19.06 -3.46
CA ARG A 158 10.18 20.39 -2.83
C ARG A 158 9.79 20.40 -1.37
N ARG A 159 9.30 19.27 -0.85
CA ARG A 159 8.85 19.07 0.53
C ARG A 159 7.90 20.14 1.05
N ARG A 160 6.91 20.51 0.23
CA ARG A 160 5.94 21.55 0.58
C ARG A 160 4.56 21.21 0.08
N GLU A 161 3.56 21.65 0.83
CA GLU A 161 2.19 21.63 0.35
C GLU A 161 2.02 22.68 -0.75
N VAL A 162 1.37 22.28 -1.85
CA VAL A 162 1.17 23.13 -3.03
C VAL A 162 -0.28 23.60 -3.12
N ARG A 163 -1.23 22.76 -2.67
CA ARG A 163 -2.65 23.05 -2.81
C ARG A 163 -3.50 22.30 -1.80
N ARG A 164 -4.64 22.90 -1.48
CA ARG A 164 -5.76 22.28 -0.76
C ARG A 164 -7.02 22.41 -1.61
N ILE A 165 -7.81 21.36 -1.63
CA ILE A 165 -9.08 21.30 -2.34
C ILE A 165 -10.15 20.88 -1.34
N ASP A 166 -11.15 21.73 -1.16
CA ASP A 166 -12.33 21.46 -0.34
C ASP A 166 -13.60 21.70 -1.14
N PHE A 167 -14.64 20.92 -0.83
CA PHE A 167 -15.92 21.01 -1.49
C PHE A 167 -17.00 21.26 -0.43
N GLY A 168 -17.59 22.45 -0.42
CA GLY A 168 -18.57 22.84 0.60
C GLY A 168 -19.85 21.98 0.62
N SER A 169 -20.14 21.27 -0.47
CA SER A 169 -21.26 20.32 -0.58
C SER A 169 -20.97 18.95 0.07
N LEU A 170 -19.69 18.62 0.28
CA LEU A 170 -19.26 17.33 0.81
C LEU A 170 -18.86 17.46 2.28
N VAL A 171 -19.39 16.57 3.12
CA VAL A 171 -19.08 16.51 4.55
C VAL A 171 -17.87 15.63 4.85
N ARG A 172 -17.61 14.62 4.01
CA ARG A 172 -16.48 13.70 4.15
C ARG A 172 -15.89 13.39 2.77
N ILE A 173 -14.57 13.26 2.70
CA ILE A 173 -13.83 12.95 1.47
C ILE A 173 -12.81 11.86 1.81
N SER A 174 -12.60 10.88 0.95
CA SER A 174 -11.65 9.80 1.20
C SER A 174 -11.10 9.18 -0.08
N SER A 175 -9.94 8.55 0.05
CA SER A 175 -9.29 7.74 -0.98
C SER A 175 -9.12 8.42 -2.33
N PRO A 176 -8.34 9.52 -2.41
CA PRO A 176 -8.06 10.20 -3.65
C PRO A 176 -7.12 9.36 -4.52
N ASP A 177 -7.33 9.41 -5.84
CA ASP A 177 -6.44 8.82 -6.84
C ASP A 177 -6.24 9.77 -8.03
N TRP A 178 -4.98 9.93 -8.45
CA TRP A 178 -4.63 10.75 -9.60
C TRP A 178 -4.97 10.05 -10.90
N SER A 179 -5.48 10.81 -11.86
CA SER A 179 -5.51 10.34 -13.25
C SER A 179 -4.09 10.18 -13.80
N PRO A 180 -3.85 9.24 -14.73
CA PRO A 180 -2.51 8.99 -15.27
C PRO A 180 -1.86 10.20 -15.96
N ASP A 181 -2.68 11.12 -16.48
CA ASP A 181 -2.25 12.39 -17.08
C ASP A 181 -2.00 13.51 -16.06
N GLY A 182 -2.32 13.28 -14.78
CA GLY A 182 -2.12 14.22 -13.69
C GLY A 182 -3.05 15.44 -13.71
N LYS A 183 -4.18 15.39 -14.44
CA LYS A 183 -5.12 16.53 -14.57
C LYS A 183 -6.37 16.41 -13.71
N LYS A 184 -6.70 15.20 -13.26
CA LYS A 184 -7.92 14.91 -12.51
C LYS A 184 -7.60 14.11 -11.26
N ILE A 185 -8.48 14.22 -10.28
CA ILE A 185 -8.46 13.40 -9.07
C ILE A 185 -9.85 12.78 -8.92
N VAL A 186 -9.90 11.46 -8.78
CA VAL A 186 -11.11 10.73 -8.38
C VAL A 186 -11.04 10.45 -6.89
N PHE A 187 -12.16 10.51 -6.20
CA PHE A 187 -12.24 10.26 -4.77
C PHE A 187 -13.65 9.83 -4.35
N SER A 188 -13.78 9.29 -3.15
CA SER A 188 -15.10 8.98 -2.56
C SER A 188 -15.54 10.17 -1.70
N GLY A 189 -16.78 10.62 -1.87
CA GLY A 189 -17.35 11.77 -1.20
C GLY A 189 -18.68 11.44 -0.53
N VAL A 190 -18.96 12.09 0.59
CA VAL A 190 -20.24 11.97 1.30
C VAL A 190 -20.90 13.33 1.33
N THR A 191 -22.15 13.42 0.88
CA THR A 191 -22.95 14.64 1.00
C THR A 191 -23.71 14.65 2.33
N LYS A 192 -24.49 15.70 2.59
CA LYS A 192 -25.37 15.75 3.77
C LYS A 192 -26.48 14.69 3.76
N SER A 193 -26.78 14.05 2.62
CA SER A 193 -27.76 12.96 2.55
C SER A 193 -27.22 11.65 3.14
N GLY A 194 -25.90 11.50 3.25
CA GLY A 194 -25.24 10.37 3.91
C GLY A 194 -24.74 9.26 2.98
N ASN A 195 -25.13 9.26 1.70
CA ASN A 195 -24.60 8.28 0.74
C ASN A 195 -23.14 8.60 0.39
N THR A 196 -22.37 7.54 0.11
CA THR A 196 -20.98 7.67 -0.31
C THR A 196 -20.90 7.36 -1.80
N ASP A 197 -20.57 8.38 -2.57
CA ASP A 197 -20.50 8.30 -4.02
C ASP A 197 -19.09 8.60 -4.52
N ILE A 198 -18.82 8.26 -5.77
CA ILE A 198 -17.57 8.55 -6.46
C ILE A 198 -17.68 9.92 -7.13
N TYR A 199 -16.69 10.76 -6.89
CA TYR A 199 -16.57 12.08 -7.49
C TYR A 199 -15.25 12.19 -8.24
N ILE A 200 -15.23 13.05 -9.26
CA ILE A 200 -14.04 13.47 -9.96
C ILE A 200 -13.97 14.99 -9.97
N CYS A 201 -12.77 15.54 -9.83
CA CYS A 201 -12.51 16.96 -10.02
C CYS A 201 -11.24 17.19 -10.83
N GLU A 202 -11.08 18.39 -11.35
CA GLU A 202 -9.78 18.85 -11.84
C GLU A 202 -8.84 19.14 -10.68
N THR A 203 -7.54 19.05 -10.94
CA THR A 203 -6.48 19.19 -9.91
C THR A 203 -6.38 20.59 -9.33
N HIS A 204 -7.03 21.57 -9.97
CA HIS A 204 -7.16 22.91 -9.43
C HIS A 204 -8.31 23.04 -8.42
N GLY A 205 -9.18 22.02 -8.30
CA GLY A 205 -10.36 22.00 -7.45
C GLY A 205 -11.65 22.39 -8.17
N GLU A 206 -11.58 22.66 -9.47
CA GLU A 206 -12.73 23.01 -10.30
C GLU A 206 -13.39 21.76 -10.91
N TYR A 207 -14.56 21.95 -11.52
CA TYR A 207 -15.30 20.92 -12.25
C TYR A 207 -15.54 19.65 -11.42
N LEU A 208 -16.10 19.81 -10.22
CA LEU A 208 -16.58 18.68 -9.42
C LEU A 208 -17.76 18.01 -10.13
N ILE A 209 -17.58 16.75 -10.50
CA ILE A 209 -18.58 15.91 -11.15
C ILE A 209 -18.83 14.68 -10.29
N GLN A 210 -20.09 14.40 -10.02
CA GLN A 210 -20.53 13.17 -9.36
C GLN A 210 -20.64 12.06 -10.42
N ILE A 211 -19.95 10.93 -10.20
CA ILE A 211 -19.88 9.80 -11.13
C ILE A 211 -20.92 8.74 -10.80
N THR A 212 -21.15 8.52 -9.51
CA THR A 212 -22.21 7.63 -9.02
C THR A 212 -23.24 8.44 -8.23
N ASP A 213 -24.51 8.09 -8.37
CA ASP A 213 -25.61 8.78 -7.69
C ASP A 213 -26.72 7.76 -7.40
N ASP A 214 -26.47 6.90 -6.42
CA ASP A 214 -27.46 5.92 -5.99
C ASP A 214 -27.39 5.64 -4.48
N ILE A 215 -28.09 4.58 -4.05
CA ILE A 215 -28.26 4.24 -2.64
C ILE A 215 -27.10 3.42 -2.08
N TYR A 216 -26.16 3.03 -2.92
CA TYR A 216 -25.11 2.10 -2.55
C TYR A 216 -23.90 2.84 -1.98
N PHE A 217 -23.07 2.10 -1.28
CA PHE A 217 -21.85 2.62 -0.68
C PHE A 217 -20.67 2.39 -1.63
N ASP A 218 -20.30 3.43 -2.38
CA ASP A 218 -19.14 3.35 -3.27
C ASP A 218 -17.91 3.99 -2.64
N ASN A 219 -16.78 3.29 -2.72
CA ASN A 219 -15.55 3.80 -2.14
C ASN A 219 -14.29 3.32 -2.87
N SER A 220 -13.17 3.91 -2.43
CA SER A 220 -11.81 3.54 -2.87
C SER A 220 -11.63 3.52 -4.39
N PRO A 221 -12.05 4.58 -5.12
CA PRO A 221 -11.94 4.62 -6.57
C PRO A 221 -10.47 4.67 -7.00
N ARG A 222 -10.17 4.06 -8.14
CA ARG A 222 -8.84 4.05 -8.77
C ARG A 222 -8.95 4.22 -10.27
N PHE A 223 -8.11 5.06 -10.84
CA PHE A 223 -7.98 5.12 -12.29
C PHE A 223 -7.26 3.88 -12.81
N SER A 224 -7.75 3.39 -13.94
CA SER A 224 -7.00 2.50 -14.81
C SER A 224 -5.71 3.17 -15.31
N PRO A 225 -4.64 2.41 -15.60
CA PRO A 225 -3.36 2.98 -16.06
C PRO A 225 -3.46 3.79 -17.36
N ASP A 226 -4.46 3.52 -18.19
CA ASP A 226 -4.76 4.25 -19.43
C ASP A 226 -5.77 5.40 -19.24
N GLY A 227 -6.33 5.55 -18.04
CA GLY A 227 -7.27 6.60 -17.66
C GLY A 227 -8.68 6.45 -18.23
N ARG A 228 -8.99 5.33 -18.91
CA ARG A 228 -10.29 5.13 -19.58
C ARG A 228 -11.39 4.65 -18.63
N TYR A 229 -11.00 3.99 -17.55
CA TYR A 229 -11.89 3.41 -16.56
C TYR A 229 -11.52 3.87 -15.14
N ILE A 230 -12.54 3.87 -14.29
CA ILE A 230 -12.40 4.02 -12.84
C ILE A 230 -12.96 2.73 -12.24
N ALA A 231 -12.13 2.03 -11.47
CA ALA A 231 -12.56 0.89 -10.67
C ALA A 231 -12.85 1.34 -9.24
N PHE A 232 -13.90 0.83 -8.61
CA PHE A 232 -14.26 1.16 -7.24
C PHE A 232 -14.89 -0.03 -6.52
N SER A 233 -14.91 0.02 -5.19
CA SER A 233 -15.59 -0.99 -4.37
C SER A 233 -16.99 -0.51 -4.07
N SER A 234 -17.98 -1.39 -4.16
CA SER A 234 -19.38 -1.06 -3.91
C SER A 234 -20.12 -2.23 -3.26
N ASP A 235 -21.09 -1.94 -2.40
CA ASP A 235 -22.04 -2.93 -1.87
C ASP A 235 -23.22 -3.18 -2.83
N ARG A 236 -23.20 -2.55 -4.01
CA ARG A 236 -23.92 -3.04 -5.20
C ARG A 236 -23.61 -4.52 -5.32
N GLY A 237 -24.64 -5.35 -5.37
CA GLY A 237 -24.47 -6.79 -5.36
C GLY A 237 -25.79 -7.48 -5.56
N ILE A 238 -25.74 -8.67 -6.16
CA ILE A 238 -26.91 -9.50 -6.50
C ILE A 238 -27.75 -9.87 -5.26
N TRP A 239 -27.20 -9.67 -4.06
CA TRP A 239 -27.81 -9.98 -2.77
C TRP A 239 -28.24 -8.74 -1.96
N GLY A 240 -28.20 -7.54 -2.56
CA GLY A 240 -28.60 -6.29 -1.90
C GLY A 240 -27.78 -6.00 -0.63
N GLN A 241 -28.42 -5.48 0.42
CA GLN A 241 -27.79 -5.13 1.71
C GLN A 241 -27.14 -6.32 2.46
N HIS A 242 -27.35 -7.56 2.00
CA HIS A 242 -26.74 -8.77 2.55
C HIS A 242 -25.58 -9.30 1.68
N GLY A 243 -25.27 -8.62 0.57
CA GLY A 243 -24.15 -8.95 -0.31
C GLY A 243 -22.80 -8.55 0.28
N GLN A 244 -21.75 -9.23 -0.16
CA GLN A 244 -20.39 -8.76 0.07
C GLN A 244 -20.08 -7.64 -0.93
N PRO A 245 -19.29 -6.61 -0.53
CA PRO A 245 -18.84 -5.59 -1.45
C PRO A 245 -18.09 -6.21 -2.64
N GLY A 246 -18.46 -5.79 -3.86
CA GLY A 246 -17.81 -6.16 -5.11
C GLY A 246 -16.87 -5.07 -5.61
N ILE A 247 -16.03 -5.42 -6.60
CA ILE A 247 -15.25 -4.45 -7.38
C ILE A 247 -15.99 -4.22 -8.70
N TYR A 248 -16.24 -2.96 -9.00
CA TYR A 248 -16.97 -2.46 -10.16
C TYR A 248 -16.08 -1.59 -11.04
#